data_AF-A0A1L9H1N9-F1
#
_entry.id   AF-A0A1L9H1N9-F1
#
_cell.length_a   1.000
_cell.length_b   1.000
_cell.length_c   1.000
_cell.angle_alpha   90.00
_cell.angle_beta   90.00
_cell.angle_gamma   90.00
#
_symmetry.space_group_name_H-M   'P 1'
#
loop_
_entity.id
_entity.type
_entity.pdbx_description
1 polymer ?
#
loop_
_entity_poly.entity_id
_entity_poly.type
_entity_poly.pdbx_seq_one_letter_code
_entity_poly.pdbx_strand_id
1 'polypeptide(L)'
;MDTYYIFFVFMSLTFFGTILFYFGNTKKRVFHRDFFQFLGGIITLGSIALSFLFLNWFQWIFLIVLVFSIISFSSAVLVEFVTKKRIK
;
A
#
# COMPACT_ATOMS: atom_id res chain seq x y z
N MET A 1 9.06 -5.16 24.00
CA MET A 1 8.01 -4.49 23.20
C MET A 1 7.10 -5.56 22.66
N ASP A 2 5.80 -5.46 22.86
CA ASP A 2 4.87 -6.47 22.33
C ASP A 2 4.89 -6.41 20.80
N THR A 3 5.12 -7.56 20.16
CA THR A 3 5.15 -7.70 18.69
C THR A 3 3.86 -7.22 18.03
N TYR A 4 2.76 -7.14 18.80
CA TYR A 4 1.50 -6.52 18.40
C TYR A 4 1.60 -5.03 18.09
N TYR A 5 2.33 -4.23 18.89
CA TYR A 5 2.53 -2.81 18.58
C TYR A 5 3.33 -2.63 17.29
N ILE A 6 4.36 -3.45 17.12
CA ILE A 6 5.20 -3.44 15.92
C ILE A 6 4.37 -3.84 14.68
N PHE A 7 3.46 -4.80 14.82
CA PHE A 7 2.52 -5.17 13.77
C PHE A 7 1.61 -4.01 13.35
N PHE A 8 1.04 -3.25 14.29
CA PHE A 8 0.25 -2.06 13.96
C PHE A 8 1.05 -0.96 13.26
N VAL A 9 2.33 -0.80 13.61
CA VAL A 9 3.24 0.12 12.92
C VAL A 9 3.44 -0.32 11.47
N PHE A 10 3.76 -1.59 11.23
CA PHE A 10 3.91 -2.11 9.87
C PHE A 10 2.62 -2.02 9.04
N MET A 11 1.48 -2.31 9.66
CA MET A 11 0.17 -2.18 9.04
C MET A 11 -0.12 -0.74 8.61
N SER A 12 0.14 0.22 9.50
CA SER A 12 -0.05 1.64 9.20
C SER A 12 0.89 2.11 8.08
N LEU A 13 2.16 1.72 8.13
CA LEU A 13 3.14 2.08 7.10
C LEU A 13 2.78 1.50 5.72
N THR A 14 2.39 0.22 5.65
CA THR A 14 1.97 -0.40 4.38
C THR A 14 0.68 0.22 3.84
N PHE A 15 -0.27 0.56 4.71
CA PHE A 15 -1.49 1.25 4.32
C PHE A 15 -1.20 2.64 3.74
N PHE A 16 -0.41 3.46 4.43
CA PHE A 16 -0.01 4.79 3.95
C PHE A 16 0.83 4.71 2.66
N GLY A 17 1.78 3.77 2.58
CA GLY A 17 2.59 3.55 1.39
C GLY A 17 1.75 3.21 0.16
N THR A 18 0.74 2.34 0.34
CA THR A 18 -0.16 1.95 -0.75
C THR A 18 -1.06 3.11 -1.17
N ILE A 19 -1.58 3.90 -0.22
CA ILE A 19 -2.35 5.12 -0.52
C ILE A 19 -1.50 6.13 -1.30
N LEU A 20 -0.25 6.38 -0.87
CA LEU A 20 0.68 7.28 -1.56
C LEU A 20 0.95 6.82 -3.00
N PHE A 21 1.13 5.52 -3.19
CA PHE A 21 1.31 4.92 -4.51
C PHE A 21 0.11 5.21 -5.43
N TYR A 22 -1.12 5.01 -4.94
CA TYR A 22 -2.35 5.27 -5.70
C TYR A 22 -2.60 6.76 -5.92
N PHE A 23 -2.36 7.62 -4.92
CA PHE A 23 -2.48 9.06 -5.08
C PHE A 23 -1.51 9.59 -6.14
N GLY A 24 -0.29 9.04 -6.20
CA GLY A 24 0.65 9.30 -7.30
C GLY A 24 -0.03 9.08 -8.65
N ASN A 25 -0.65 7.92 -8.84
CA ASN A 25 -1.31 7.53 -10.10
C ASN A 25 -2.49 8.44 -10.52
N THR A 26 -3.11 9.16 -9.58
CA THR A 26 -4.21 10.10 -9.89
C THR A 26 -3.75 11.51 -10.29
N LYS A 27 -2.50 11.89 -10.02
CA LYS A 27 -2.01 13.25 -10.30
C LYS A 27 -1.66 13.43 -11.78
N LYS A 28 -2.17 14.51 -12.39
CA LYS A 28 -1.86 14.90 -13.78
C LYS A 28 -0.42 15.41 -13.99
N ARG A 29 0.27 15.88 -12.94
CA ARG A 29 1.66 16.35 -13.05
C ARG A 29 2.61 15.16 -13.00
N VAL A 30 3.22 14.83 -14.13
CA VAL A 30 4.13 13.67 -14.34
C VAL A 30 5.20 13.59 -13.24
N PHE A 31 5.86 14.70 -12.91
CA PHE A 31 6.91 14.73 -11.88
C PHE A 31 6.41 14.35 -10.48
N HIS A 32 5.20 14.78 -10.10
CA HIS A 32 4.62 14.40 -8.81
C HIS A 32 4.10 12.97 -8.84
N ARG A 33 3.53 12.51 -9.96
CA ARG A 33 3.08 11.13 -10.11
C ARG A 33 4.22 10.15 -9.84
N ASP A 34 5.32 10.31 -10.54
CA ASP A 34 6.43 9.33 -10.48
C ASP A 34 7.12 9.37 -9.11
N PHE A 35 7.25 10.55 -8.49
CA PHE A 35 7.78 10.69 -7.14
C PHE A 35 6.89 10.02 -6.08
N PHE A 36 5.59 10.32 -6.07
CA PHE A 36 4.66 9.73 -5.09
C PHE A 36 4.48 8.22 -5.29
N GLN A 37 4.49 7.76 -6.54
CA GLN A 37 4.41 6.34 -6.87
C GLN A 37 5.68 5.59 -6.42
N PHE A 38 6.86 6.15 -6.67
CA PHE A 38 8.12 5.55 -6.24
C PHE A 38 8.24 5.54 -4.71
N LEU A 39 7.91 6.65 -4.05
CA LEU A 39 7.93 6.76 -2.59
C LEU A 39 6.95 5.78 -1.93
N GLY A 40 5.73 5.69 -2.45
CA GLY A 40 4.73 4.72 -1.98
C GLY A 40 5.21 3.27 -2.16
N GLY A 41 5.84 2.96 -3.29
CA GLY A 41 6.43 1.66 -3.56
C GLY A 41 7.54 1.29 -2.56
N ILE A 42 8.47 2.23 -2.30
CA ILE A 42 9.56 2.02 -1.33
C ILE A 42 9.00 1.79 0.07
N ILE A 43 8.04 2.60 0.52
CA ILE A 43 7.46 2.44 1.87
C ILE A 43 6.78 1.08 2.00
N THR A 44 6.03 0.65 0.97
CA THR A 44 5.28 -0.60 1.01
C THR A 44 6.22 -1.81 0.97
N LEU A 45 7.17 -1.85 0.03
CA LEU A 45 8.14 -2.94 -0.10
C LEU A 45 9.13 -2.98 1.08
N GLY A 46 9.61 -1.81 1.51
CA GLY A 46 10.49 -1.68 2.66
C GLY A 46 9.83 -2.14 3.97
N SER A 47 8.56 -1.81 4.16
CA SER A 47 7.79 -2.28 5.32
C SER A 47 7.60 -3.79 5.30
N ILE A 48 7.31 -4.38 4.12
CA ILE A 48 7.20 -5.84 3.97
C ILE A 48 8.55 -6.51 4.27
N ALA A 49 9.65 -5.98 3.73
CA ALA A 49 10.99 -6.53 3.96
C ALA A 49 11.40 -6.44 5.44
N LEU A 50 11.22 -5.28 6.09
CA LEU A 50 11.53 -5.14 7.52
C LEU A 50 10.64 -6.04 8.38
N SER A 51 9.38 -6.25 7.99
CA SER A 51 8.43 -7.05 8.78
C SER A 51 8.89 -8.50 8.99
N PHE A 52 9.70 -9.06 8.10
CA PHE A 52 10.31 -10.39 8.26
C PHE A 52 11.24 -10.50 9.47
N LEU A 53 11.90 -9.40 9.86
CA LEU A 53 12.88 -9.39 10.95
C LEU A 53 12.23 -9.21 12.32
N PHE A 54 11.03 -8.64 12.36
CA PHE A 54 10.41 -8.17 13.60
C PHE A 54 9.07 -8.85 13.94
N LEU A 55 8.40 -9.50 12.98
CA LEU A 55 7.11 -10.15 13.20
C LEU A 55 7.21 -11.66 13.34
N ASN A 56 6.29 -12.21 14.13
CA ASN A 56 6.08 -13.65 14.19
C ASN A 56 5.44 -14.16 12.89
N TRP A 57 5.63 -15.44 12.57
CA TRP A 57 5.13 -16.06 11.34
C TRP A 57 3.62 -15.86 11.13
N PHE A 58 2.83 -15.95 12.19
CA PHE A 58 1.38 -15.70 12.12
C PHE A 58 1.03 -14.24 11.78
N GLN A 59 1.72 -13.28 12.39
CA GLN A 59 1.56 -11.85 12.10
C GLN A 59 2.01 -11.52 10.68
N TRP A 60 3.04 -12.23 10.19
CA TRP A 60 3.57 -12.06 8.84
C TRP A 60 2.56 -12.50 7.77
N ILE A 61 1.90 -13.65 7.95
CA ILE A 61 0.82 -14.11 7.07
C ILE A 61 -0.33 -13.09 7.05
N PHE A 62 -0.73 -12.59 8.22
CA PHE A 62 -1.78 -11.57 8.32
C PHE A 62 -1.42 -10.27 7.60
N LEU A 63 -0.17 -9.83 7.71
CA LEU A 63 0.31 -8.63 7.02
C LEU A 63 0.22 -8.78 5.50
N ILE A 64 0.61 -9.94 4.97
CA ILE A 64 0.54 -10.22 3.52
C ILE A 64 -0.91 -10.21 3.03
N VAL A 65 -1.80 -10.91 3.73
CA VAL A 65 -3.23 -10.96 3.38
C VAL A 65 -3.83 -9.55 3.36
N LEU A 66 -3.45 -8.71 4.34
CA LEU A 66 -3.89 -7.32 4.42
C LEU A 66 -3.36 -6.48 3.26
N VAL A 67 -2.08 -6.60 2.91
CA VAL A 67 -1.48 -5.91 1.75
C VAL A 67 -2.19 -6.31 0.46
N PHE A 68 -2.41 -7.60 0.22
CA PHE A 68 -3.14 -8.08 -0.97
C PHE A 68 -4.58 -7.54 -1.02
N SER A 69 -5.26 -7.50 0.14
CA SER A 69 -6.63 -6.97 0.23
C SER A 69 -6.68 -5.48 -0.11
N ILE A 70 -5.74 -4.67 0.39
CA ILE A 70 -5.67 -3.24 0.08
C ILE A 70 -5.38 -3.00 -1.40
N ILE A 71 -4.44 -3.75 -1.99
CA ILE A 71 -4.10 -3.64 -3.41
C ILE A 71 -5.30 -4.01 -4.27
N SER A 72 -6.01 -5.10 -3.94
CA SER A 72 -7.20 -5.57 -4.65
C SER A 72 -8.33 -4.54 -4.58
N PHE A 73 -8.64 -4.03 -3.38
CA PHE A 73 -9.64 -2.98 -3.17
C PHE A 73 -9.31 -1.72 -3.97
N SER A 74 -8.07 -1.25 -3.87
CA SER A 74 -7.64 -0.03 -4.57
C SER A 74 -7.67 -0.20 -6.10
N SER A 75 -7.36 -1.41 -6.59
CA SER A 75 -7.47 -1.74 -8.02
C SER A 75 -8.91 -1.73 -8.50
N ALA A 76 -9.83 -2.32 -7.73
CA ALA A 76 -11.26 -2.32 -8.04
C ALA A 76 -11.83 -0.89 -8.11
N VAL A 77 -11.49 -0.04 -7.13
CA VAL A 77 -11.89 1.37 -7.12
C VAL A 77 -11.32 2.14 -8.32
N LEU A 78 -10.05 1.89 -8.68
CA LEU A 78 -9.43 2.50 -9.86
C LEU A 78 -10.14 2.09 -11.16
N VAL A 79 -10.43 0.80 -11.31
CA VAL A 79 -11.15 0.26 -12.47
C VAL A 79 -12.55 0.88 -12.56
N GLU A 80 -13.28 0.97 -11.45
CA GLU A 80 -14.61 1.58 -11.40
C GLU A 80 -14.57 3.05 -11.82
N PHE A 81 -13.59 3.82 -11.31
CA PHE A 81 -13.40 5.22 -11.65
C PHE A 81 -13.08 5.43 -13.13
N VAL A 82 -12.19 4.61 -13.70
CA VAL A 82 -11.85 4.67 -15.14
C VAL A 82 -13.06 4.30 -15.99
N THR A 83 -13.83 3.29 -15.60
CA THR A 83 -15.00 2.82 -16.36
C THR A 83 -16.11 3.86 -16.37
N LYS A 84 -16.43 4.46 -15.21
CA LYS A 84 -17.39 5.58 -15.12
C LYS A 84 -16.98 6.79 -15.97
N LYS A 85 -15.68 7.03 -16.13
CA LYS A 85 -15.15 8.15 -16.91
C LYS A 85 -15.20 7.93 -18.43
N ARG A 86 -15.27 6.68 -18.91
CA ARG A 86 -15.39 6.36 -20.34
C ARG A 86 -16.84 6.35 -20.86
N ILE A 87 -17.81 6.17 -19.97
CA ILE A 87 -19.25 6.08 -20.31
C ILE A 87 -19.91 7.48 -20.34
N LYS A 88 -19.20 8.52 -19.89
CA LYS A 88 -19.60 9.92 -19.96
C LYS A 88 -18.91 10.62 -21.12
#